data_AF-A0AAE0ANU6-F1
#
_entry.id   AF-A0AAE0ANU6-F1
#
_cell.length_a   1.000
_cell.length_b   1.000
_cell.length_c   1.000
_cell.angle_alpha   90.00
_cell.angle_beta   90.00
_cell.angle_gamma   90.00
#
_symmetry.space_group_name_H-M   'P 1'
#
loop_
_entity.id
_entity.type
_entity.pdbx_description
1 polymer ?
#
loop_
_entity_poly.entity_id
_entity_poly.type
_entity_poly.pdbx_seq_one_letter_code
_entity_poly.pdbx_strand_id
1 'polypeptide(L)'
;MDRAGNNLNKIDRKSQWRRKLSVSDMSEEKNTSIEDIKKKMTHKDTEKQRRQEMSTLHASLRSLLPLEYIKGKRSMSDHMNGAVYYINDLKNKIKELNDKRDELIKRVSNSSASSSQRESAGGSRKDHDQPAPCNCVMIHPCLDGLEIVISSTSFMREQGFLLSMVLEILIKEGLDVVSCLSTEVNEKLLLTIHTKVSDLTYIDLSGLHQKLTEVMISTSTPSHH
;
A
#
# COMPACT_ATOMS: atom_id res chain seq x y z
N MET A 1 22.67 49.87 -8.80
CA MET A 1 23.44 49.53 -10.01
C MET A 1 23.20 48.06 -10.29
N ASP A 2 22.51 47.56 -11.33
CA ASP A 2 21.65 48.06 -12.39
C ASP A 2 20.87 46.81 -12.90
N ARG A 3 19.54 46.90 -13.11
CA ARG A 3 18.82 46.72 -14.41
C ARG A 3 19.45 45.69 -15.36
N ALA A 4 18.75 44.71 -15.95
CA ALA A 4 17.41 44.67 -16.54
C ALA A 4 17.08 43.17 -16.83
N GLY A 5 15.84 42.70 -16.77
CA GLY A 5 14.85 42.84 -17.85
C GLY A 5 14.59 41.48 -18.53
N ASN A 6 13.77 40.63 -17.92
CA ASN A 6 13.27 39.39 -18.54
C ASN A 6 12.23 39.76 -19.62
N ASN A 7 12.62 39.63 -20.88
CA ASN A 7 11.76 39.91 -22.02
C ASN A 7 11.01 38.64 -22.47
N LEU A 8 9.70 38.78 -22.50
CA LEU A 8 8.70 37.74 -22.73
C LEU A 8 8.48 37.58 -24.25
N ASN A 9 9.21 36.69 -24.92
CA ASN A 9 8.97 36.40 -26.34
C ASN A 9 8.32 35.02 -26.53
N LYS A 10 7.00 35.00 -26.32
CA LYS A 10 6.09 33.94 -26.76
C LYS A 10 5.87 34.10 -28.27
N ILE A 11 6.80 33.57 -29.07
CA ILE A 11 6.65 33.55 -30.53
C ILE A 11 5.77 32.36 -30.91
N ASP A 12 4.48 32.66 -31.08
CA ASP A 12 3.47 31.82 -31.68
C ASP A 12 3.82 31.49 -33.13
N ARG A 13 4.41 30.31 -33.39
CA ARG A 13 4.70 29.81 -34.75
C ARG A 13 3.47 29.10 -35.35
N LYS A 14 2.32 29.77 -35.38
CA LYS A 14 1.07 29.27 -35.99
C LYS A 14 0.55 30.16 -37.12
N SER A 15 1.35 30.41 -38.16
CA SER A 15 0.87 31.26 -39.26
C SER A 15 1.56 31.09 -40.60
N GLN A 16 1.99 29.87 -40.98
CA GLN A 16 2.64 29.69 -42.29
C GLN A 16 2.19 28.53 -43.18
N TRP A 17 1.08 27.85 -42.86
CA TRP A 17 0.57 26.74 -43.70
C TRP A 17 -0.77 27.02 -44.38
N ARG A 18 -1.23 28.28 -44.46
CA ARG A 18 -2.48 28.62 -45.14
C ARG A 18 -2.24 29.42 -46.43
N ARG A 19 -2.61 28.76 -47.53
CA ARG A 19 -3.00 29.27 -48.86
C ARG A 19 -1.91 29.35 -49.94
N LYS A 20 -1.84 28.27 -50.72
CA LYS A 20 -1.84 28.35 -52.18
C LYS A 20 -2.69 27.20 -52.73
N LEU A 21 -3.90 27.51 -53.13
CA LEU A 21 -4.75 26.65 -53.97
C LEU A 21 -5.37 27.57 -55.01
N SER A 22 -4.77 27.60 -56.19
CA SER A 22 -5.35 28.19 -57.39
C SER A 22 -6.52 27.32 -57.82
N VAL A 23 -7.70 27.92 -57.94
CA VAL A 23 -8.91 27.28 -58.45
C VAL A 23 -8.82 27.27 -59.97
N SER A 24 -8.68 26.08 -60.53
CA SER A 24 -9.10 25.78 -61.90
C SER A 24 -10.08 24.60 -61.87
N ASP A 25 -11.05 24.70 -62.77
CA ASP A 25 -12.25 23.89 -62.90
C ASP A 25 -11.97 22.51 -63.52
N MET A 26 -12.82 21.52 -63.21
CA MET A 26 -13.02 20.17 -63.76
C MET A 26 -13.46 19.21 -62.62
N SER A 27 -14.63 18.60 -62.77
CA SER A 27 -15.57 18.33 -61.67
C SER A 27 -15.81 16.86 -61.27
N GLU A 28 -14.85 15.95 -61.46
CA GLU A 28 -14.97 14.57 -60.91
C GLU A 28 -13.71 14.05 -60.17
N GLU A 29 -12.51 14.61 -60.41
CA GLU A 29 -11.26 14.21 -59.71
C GLU A 29 -11.08 14.85 -58.31
N LYS A 30 -11.90 15.85 -57.94
CA LYS A 30 -11.76 16.55 -56.65
C LYS A 30 -12.21 15.73 -55.45
N ASN A 31 -13.13 14.79 -55.64
CA ASN A 31 -13.73 14.03 -54.53
C ASN A 31 -12.76 12.98 -53.95
N THR A 32 -12.05 12.26 -54.81
CA THR A 32 -10.98 11.33 -54.41
C THR A 32 -9.83 12.05 -53.71
N SER A 33 -9.44 13.22 -54.23
CA SER A 33 -8.38 14.06 -53.65
C SER A 33 -8.70 14.57 -52.24
N ILE A 34 -9.94 15.02 -51.99
CA ILE A 34 -10.37 15.49 -50.66
C ILE A 34 -10.44 14.33 -49.66
N GLU A 35 -10.92 13.17 -50.10
CA GLU A 35 -10.99 11.98 -49.25
C GLU A 35 -9.59 11.47 -48.86
N ASP A 36 -8.63 11.52 -49.79
CA ASP A 36 -7.23 11.20 -49.52
C ASP A 36 -6.57 12.19 -48.56
N ILE A 37 -6.88 13.49 -48.68
CA ILE A 37 -6.43 14.50 -47.71
C ILE A 37 -7.00 14.21 -46.32
N LYS A 38 -8.29 13.85 -46.23
CA LYS A 38 -8.94 13.50 -44.96
C LYS A 38 -8.31 12.25 -44.34
N LYS A 39 -8.08 11.19 -45.12
CA LYS A 39 -7.39 9.97 -44.68
C LYS A 39 -5.96 10.24 -44.19
N LYS A 40 -5.22 11.12 -44.88
CA LYS A 40 -3.88 11.56 -44.44
C LYS A 40 -3.94 12.33 -43.13
N MET A 41 -4.94 13.18 -42.95
CA MET A 41 -5.11 13.97 -41.72
C MET A 41 -5.46 13.06 -40.53
N THR A 42 -6.41 12.13 -40.70
CA THR A 42 -6.78 11.18 -39.64
C THR A 42 -5.59 10.30 -39.26
N HIS A 43 -4.84 9.76 -40.23
CA HIS A 43 -3.63 8.99 -39.94
C HIS A 43 -2.59 9.79 -39.15
N LYS A 44 -2.39 11.06 -39.52
CA LYS A 44 -1.48 11.96 -38.81
C LYS A 44 -1.93 12.25 -37.39
N ASP A 45 -3.23 12.45 -37.17
CA ASP A 45 -3.80 12.70 -35.85
C ASP A 45 -3.73 11.45 -34.97
N THR A 46 -4.00 10.26 -35.52
CA THR A 46 -3.83 8.97 -34.82
C THR A 46 -2.39 8.77 -34.38
N GLU A 47 -1.41 8.96 -35.26
CA GLU A 47 0.01 8.79 -34.89
C GLU A 47 0.47 9.87 -33.89
N LYS A 48 -0.06 11.09 -33.99
CA LYS A 48 0.19 12.14 -33.00
C LYS A 48 -0.34 11.75 -31.63
N GLN A 49 -1.57 11.24 -31.57
CA GLN A 49 -2.19 10.78 -30.33
C GLN A 49 -1.37 9.64 -29.71
N ARG A 50 -0.97 8.64 -30.51
CA ARG A 50 -0.11 7.53 -30.07
C ARG A 50 1.19 8.02 -29.43
N ARG A 51 1.85 9.05 -30.01
CA ARG A 51 3.07 9.64 -29.43
C ARG A 51 2.82 10.43 -28.16
N GLN A 52 1.68 11.14 -28.08
CA GLN A 52 1.30 11.89 -26.90
C GLN A 52 1.06 10.95 -25.71
N GLU A 53 0.36 9.83 -25.95
CA GLU A 53 0.15 8.77 -24.97
C GLU A 53 1.49 8.17 -24.52
N MET A 54 2.36 7.82 -25.46
CA MET A 54 3.69 7.29 -25.13
C MET A 54 4.51 8.26 -24.27
N SER A 55 4.51 9.55 -24.64
CA SER A 55 5.18 10.60 -23.85
C SER A 55 4.64 10.70 -22.43
N THR A 56 3.32 10.55 -22.27
CA THR A 56 2.64 10.60 -20.96
C THR A 56 3.05 9.41 -20.10
N LEU A 57 3.05 8.20 -20.67
CA LEU A 57 3.50 6.98 -19.97
C LEU A 57 4.98 7.08 -19.54
N HIS A 58 5.85 7.62 -20.39
CA HIS A 58 7.26 7.81 -20.01
C HIS A 58 7.46 8.85 -18.92
N ALA A 59 6.70 9.95 -18.94
CA ALA A 59 6.72 10.93 -17.86
C ALA A 59 6.26 10.31 -16.53
N SER A 60 5.19 9.51 -16.56
CA SER A 60 4.70 8.77 -15.41
C SER A 60 5.76 7.80 -14.86
N LEU A 61 6.34 6.97 -15.72
CA LEU A 61 7.42 6.07 -15.34
C LEU A 61 8.56 6.83 -14.65
N ARG A 62 9.06 7.91 -15.26
CA ARG A 62 10.15 8.70 -14.69
C ARG A 62 9.82 9.27 -13.32
N SER A 63 8.56 9.64 -13.07
CA SER A 63 8.12 10.19 -11.78
C SER A 63 8.08 9.16 -10.65
N LEU A 64 7.92 7.88 -10.98
CA LEU A 64 7.88 6.77 -10.02
C LEU A 64 9.27 6.25 -9.64
N LEU A 65 10.32 6.66 -10.38
CA LEU A 65 11.68 6.17 -10.15
C LEU A 65 12.42 7.03 -9.13
N PRO A 66 13.12 6.42 -8.15
CA PRO A 66 13.98 7.18 -7.25
C PRO A 66 15.11 7.87 -8.02
N LEU A 67 15.55 9.01 -7.51
CA LEU A 67 16.53 9.87 -8.18
C LEU A 67 17.83 9.13 -8.47
N GLU A 68 18.24 8.22 -7.60
CA GLU A 68 19.45 7.39 -7.71
C GLU A 68 19.49 6.63 -9.05
N TYR A 69 18.33 6.17 -9.53
CA TYR A 69 18.24 5.35 -10.74
C TYR A 69 18.09 6.16 -12.03
N ILE A 70 17.77 7.46 -11.93
CA ILE A 70 17.49 8.34 -13.09
C ILE A 70 18.34 9.61 -13.16
N LYS A 71 19.16 9.90 -12.14
CA LYS A 71 20.03 11.08 -12.08
C LYS A 71 21.06 11.03 -13.22
N GLY A 72 21.21 12.15 -13.93
CA GLY A 72 22.14 12.27 -15.06
C GLY A 72 21.72 11.55 -16.35
N LYS A 73 20.70 10.68 -16.30
CA LYS A 73 20.20 9.94 -17.46
C LYS A 73 19.24 10.82 -18.27
N ARG A 74 19.48 10.95 -19.58
CA ARG A 74 18.69 11.84 -20.46
C ARG A 74 17.82 11.09 -21.47
N SER A 75 18.17 9.86 -21.84
CA SER A 75 17.38 9.10 -22.83
C SER A 75 16.27 8.29 -22.17
N MET A 76 15.22 8.00 -22.94
CA MET A 76 14.11 7.16 -22.50
C MET A 76 14.59 5.73 -22.20
N SER A 77 15.50 5.19 -23.01
CA SER A 77 16.10 3.87 -22.78
C SER A 77 16.88 3.80 -21.47
N ASP A 78 17.62 4.85 -21.12
CA ASP A 78 18.35 4.90 -19.84
C ASP A 78 17.39 4.87 -18.64
N HIS A 79 16.23 5.56 -18.76
CA HIS A 79 15.19 5.52 -17.74
C HIS A 79 14.52 4.15 -17.67
N MET A 80 14.25 3.50 -18.81
CA MET A 80 13.75 2.12 -18.84
C MET A 80 14.70 1.16 -18.13
N ASN A 81 16.00 1.25 -18.41
CA ASN A 81 17.01 0.43 -17.73
C ASN A 81 17.06 0.75 -16.22
N GLY A 82 16.98 2.03 -15.85
CA GLY A 82 16.84 2.45 -14.45
C GLY A 82 15.65 1.80 -13.74
N ALA A 83 14.50 1.70 -14.43
CA ALA A 83 13.33 1.02 -13.91
C ALA A 83 13.56 -0.47 -13.68
N VAL A 84 14.23 -1.16 -14.61
CA VAL A 84 14.57 -2.58 -14.45
C VAL A 84 15.44 -2.81 -13.23
N TYR A 85 16.47 -1.98 -13.02
CA TYR A 85 17.31 -2.07 -11.83
C TYR A 85 16.51 -1.85 -10.54
N TYR A 86 15.67 -0.81 -10.51
CA TYR A 86 14.85 -0.51 -9.34
C TYR A 86 13.88 -1.64 -9.00
N ILE A 87 13.22 -2.24 -10.01
CA ILE A 87 12.36 -3.41 -9.82
C ILE A 87 13.15 -4.57 -9.22
N ASN A 88 14.37 -4.81 -9.68
CA ASN A 88 15.21 -5.89 -9.15
C ASN A 88 15.61 -5.65 -7.69
N ASP A 89 15.98 -4.42 -7.34
CA ASP A 89 16.33 -4.06 -5.97
C ASP A 89 15.13 -4.18 -5.03
N LEU A 90 13.93 -3.78 -5.46
CA LEU A 90 12.70 -4.00 -4.70
C LEU A 90 12.42 -5.50 -4.48
N LYS A 91 12.60 -6.34 -5.51
CA LYS A 91 12.43 -7.79 -5.39
C LYS A 91 13.40 -8.39 -4.37
N ASN A 92 14.67 -7.98 -4.41
CA ASN A 92 15.67 -8.44 -3.45
C ASN A 92 15.33 -7.99 -2.03
N LYS A 93 14.90 -6.73 -1.85
CA LYS A 93 14.50 -6.21 -0.55
C LYS A 93 13.31 -6.97 0.04
N ILE A 94 12.31 -7.31 -0.77
CA ILE A 94 11.18 -8.15 -0.34
C ILE A 94 11.68 -9.52 0.12
N LYS A 95 12.56 -10.16 -0.66
CA LYS A 95 13.15 -11.45 -0.30
C LYS A 95 13.91 -11.37 1.03
N GLU A 96 14.78 -10.39 1.21
CA GLU A 96 15.54 -10.19 2.45
C GLU A 96 14.63 -9.98 3.66
N LEU A 97 13.53 -9.23 3.49
CA LEU A 97 12.55 -9.01 4.56
C LEU A 97 11.80 -10.30 4.91
N ASN A 98 11.45 -11.12 3.91
CA ASN A 98 10.84 -12.43 4.14
C ASN A 98 11.79 -13.38 4.86
N ASP A 99 13.06 -13.46 4.43
CA ASP A 99 14.07 -14.30 5.06
C ASP A 99 14.26 -13.90 6.54
N LYS A 100 14.33 -12.59 6.83
CA LYS A 100 14.40 -12.07 8.22
C LYS A 100 13.15 -12.43 9.04
N ARG A 101 11.96 -12.35 8.44
CA ARG A 101 10.70 -12.72 9.09
C ARG A 101 10.71 -14.20 9.46
N ASP A 102 11.06 -15.06 8.52
CA ASP A 102 11.05 -16.51 8.71
C ASP A 102 12.12 -16.96 9.71
N GLU A 103 13.28 -16.31 9.72
CA GLU A 103 14.31 -16.52 10.74
C GLU A 103 13.80 -16.15 12.15
N LEU A 104 13.11 -15.01 12.29
CA LEU A 104 12.54 -14.58 13.56
C LEU A 104 11.45 -15.55 14.03
N ILE A 105 10.57 -15.98 13.13
CA ILE A 105 9.53 -16.99 13.43
C ILE A 105 10.19 -18.27 13.94
N LYS A 106 11.22 -18.77 13.26
CA LYS A 106 11.97 -19.96 13.69
C LYS A 106 12.61 -19.79 15.07
N ARG A 107 13.21 -18.63 15.36
CA ARG A 107 13.79 -18.32 16.68
C ARG A 107 12.72 -18.35 17.78
N VAL A 108 11.56 -17.77 17.54
CA VAL A 108 10.43 -17.79 18.48
C VAL A 108 9.93 -19.21 18.72
N SER A 109 9.70 -20.00 17.65
CA SER A 109 9.25 -21.40 17.78
C SER A 109 10.26 -22.29 18.52
N ASN A 110 11.56 -22.05 18.34
CA ASN A 110 12.61 -22.80 19.06
C ASN A 110 12.72 -22.37 20.54
N SER A 111 12.41 -21.10 20.86
CA SER A 111 12.39 -20.62 22.24
C SER A 111 11.24 -21.23 23.05
N SER A 112 10.08 -21.47 22.43
CA SER A 112 8.95 -22.19 23.06
C SER A 112 9.18 -23.70 23.22
N ALA A 113 10.12 -24.29 22.47
CA ALA A 113 10.46 -25.71 22.57
C ALA A 113 11.58 -26.01 23.58
N SER A 114 12.28 -24.99 24.09
CA SER A 114 13.44 -25.16 24.98
C SER A 114 13.13 -24.89 26.46
N SER A 115 11.89 -24.57 26.82
CA SER A 115 11.43 -24.47 28.22
C SER A 115 11.07 -25.81 28.86
N SER A 116 11.25 -26.94 28.16
CA SER A 116 10.91 -28.28 28.66
C SER A 116 12.11 -29.19 28.97
N GLN A 117 13.34 -28.66 29.06
CA GLN A 117 14.48 -29.51 29.41
C GLN A 117 15.56 -28.79 30.23
N ARG A 118 15.27 -28.53 31.51
CA ARG A 118 16.29 -28.49 32.58
C ARG A 118 15.69 -29.06 33.86
N GLU A 119 15.64 -30.38 33.92
CA GLU A 119 15.52 -31.09 35.19
C GLU A 119 16.92 -31.35 35.77
N SER A 120 17.01 -31.14 37.08
CA SER A 120 18.00 -31.66 38.02
C SER A 120 19.27 -30.85 38.32
N ALA A 121 19.16 -29.97 39.33
CA ALA A 121 19.82 -30.19 40.62
C ALA A 121 19.39 -29.14 41.69
N GLY A 122 18.55 -29.58 42.64
CA GLY A 122 18.51 -29.14 44.04
C GLY A 122 18.22 -27.66 44.38
N GLY A 123 17.02 -27.38 44.89
CA GLY A 123 16.78 -26.16 45.67
C GLY A 123 15.30 -25.79 45.82
N SER A 124 14.78 -25.96 47.03
CA SER A 124 13.43 -25.59 47.45
C SER A 124 13.07 -24.11 47.17
N ARG A 125 11.93 -23.88 46.50
CA ARG A 125 10.84 -22.95 46.88
C ARG A 125 9.75 -23.00 45.79
N LYS A 126 8.53 -23.32 46.20
CA LYS A 126 7.33 -23.13 45.40
C LYS A 126 7.03 -21.63 45.39
N ASP A 127 7.22 -20.97 44.26
CA ASP A 127 6.52 -19.73 43.92
C ASP A 127 5.82 -19.94 42.58
N HIS A 128 4.59 -19.48 42.55
CA HIS A 128 3.57 -19.79 41.56
C HIS A 128 3.73 -18.87 40.35
N ASP A 129 4.79 -19.05 39.56
CA ASP A 129 4.94 -18.41 38.24
C ASP A 129 4.02 -19.12 37.23
N GLN A 130 2.72 -18.91 37.36
CA GLN A 130 1.82 -19.07 36.23
C GLN A 130 2.11 -17.93 35.25
N PRO A 131 2.42 -18.21 33.97
CA PRO A 131 2.56 -17.14 32.99
C PRO A 131 1.23 -16.40 32.94
N ALA A 132 1.24 -15.10 33.25
CA ALA A 132 0.04 -14.28 33.18
C ALA A 132 -0.62 -14.45 31.79
N PRO A 133 -1.97 -14.54 31.71
CA PRO A 133 -2.68 -14.55 30.43
C PRO A 133 -2.26 -13.32 29.63
N CYS A 134 -1.48 -13.53 28.57
CA CYS A 134 -0.91 -12.44 27.79
C CYS A 134 -1.94 -12.00 26.75
N ASN A 135 -2.94 -11.27 27.24
CA ASN A 135 -3.93 -10.58 26.45
C ASN A 135 -3.29 -9.29 25.91
N CYS A 136 -3.15 -9.15 24.59
CA CYS A 136 -2.61 -7.92 23.99
C CYS A 136 -3.47 -7.42 22.82
N VAL A 137 -3.51 -6.09 22.69
CA VAL A 137 -4.11 -5.36 21.56
C VAL A 137 -3.01 -4.52 20.93
N MET A 138 -2.87 -4.61 19.61
CA MET A 138 -2.00 -3.75 18.82
C MET A 138 -2.81 -3.10 17.70
N ILE A 139 -2.58 -1.81 17.48
CA ILE A 139 -3.27 -1.03 16.44
C ILE A 139 -2.20 -0.36 15.59
N HIS A 140 -2.23 -0.65 14.29
CA HIS A 140 -1.27 -0.13 13.32
C HIS A 140 -1.99 0.62 12.20
N PRO A 141 -1.61 1.87 11.90
CA PRO A 141 -2.05 2.55 10.69
C PRO A 141 -1.56 1.81 9.44
N CYS A 142 -2.44 1.66 8.46
CA CYS A 142 -2.13 1.12 7.14
C CYS A 142 -2.55 2.10 6.04
N LEU A 143 -2.21 1.80 4.77
CA LEU A 143 -2.42 2.70 3.63
C LEU A 143 -3.84 3.28 3.55
N ASP A 144 -4.86 2.45 3.79
CA ASP A 144 -6.27 2.82 3.64
C ASP A 144 -7.07 2.72 4.96
N GLY A 145 -6.42 2.64 6.12
CA GLY A 145 -7.11 2.59 7.42
C GLY A 145 -6.28 2.02 8.58
N LEU A 146 -6.83 1.04 9.30
CA LEU A 146 -6.19 0.44 10.49
C LEU A 146 -6.13 -1.10 10.41
N GLU A 147 -5.01 -1.65 10.87
CA GLU A 147 -4.86 -3.05 11.23
C GLU A 147 -4.88 -3.21 12.76
N ILE A 148 -5.86 -3.96 13.25
CA ILE A 148 -6.05 -4.23 14.67
C ILE A 148 -5.74 -5.70 14.90
N VAL A 149 -4.78 -5.98 15.78
CA VAL A 149 -4.36 -7.34 16.14
C VAL A 149 -4.63 -7.57 17.61
N ILE A 150 -5.46 -8.58 17.90
CA ILE A 150 -5.85 -8.98 19.25
C ILE A 150 -5.32 -10.39 19.49
N SER A 151 -4.57 -10.60 20.57
CA SER A 151 -4.11 -11.92 20.99
C SER A 151 -4.58 -12.25 22.40
N SER A 152 -5.00 -13.50 22.60
CA SER A 152 -5.43 -13.99 23.92
C SER A 152 -5.28 -15.49 24.09
N THR A 153 -4.96 -15.89 25.32
CA THR A 153 -4.87 -17.28 25.77
C THR A 153 -6.19 -17.80 26.35
N SER A 154 -7.14 -16.93 26.71
CA SER A 154 -8.34 -17.31 27.49
C SER A 154 -9.59 -17.57 26.64
N PHE A 155 -9.58 -17.22 25.35
CA PHE A 155 -10.80 -17.14 24.54
C PHE A 155 -11.15 -18.41 23.75
N MET A 156 -10.45 -19.52 23.97
CA MET A 156 -10.68 -20.77 23.23
C MET A 156 -12.09 -21.35 23.38
N ARG A 157 -12.86 -20.97 24.42
CA ARG A 157 -14.24 -21.44 24.63
C ARG A 157 -15.34 -20.45 24.22
N GLU A 158 -15.04 -19.15 24.12
CA GLU A 158 -16.05 -18.08 23.91
C GLU A 158 -15.69 -17.14 22.75
N GLN A 159 -15.03 -17.71 21.73
CA GLN A 159 -14.50 -17.00 20.57
C GLN A 159 -15.50 -16.03 19.89
N GLY A 160 -16.75 -16.48 19.72
CA GLY A 160 -17.79 -15.70 19.04
C GLY A 160 -18.23 -14.46 19.82
N PHE A 161 -18.20 -14.52 21.15
CA PHE A 161 -18.66 -13.43 22.01
C PHE A 161 -17.71 -12.24 21.96
N LEU A 162 -16.40 -12.51 22.05
CA LEU A 162 -15.37 -11.47 21.95
C LEU A 162 -15.41 -10.77 20.59
N LEU A 163 -15.51 -11.54 19.49
CA LEU A 163 -15.55 -10.96 18.15
C LEU A 163 -16.75 -10.02 17.99
N SER A 164 -17.93 -10.41 18.49
CA SER A 164 -19.12 -9.56 18.47
C SER A 164 -18.89 -8.23 19.18
N MET A 165 -18.32 -8.26 20.40
CA MET A 165 -18.04 -7.04 21.16
C MET A 165 -17.01 -6.15 20.50
N VAL A 166 -15.92 -6.74 19.98
CA VAL A 166 -14.87 -6.02 19.27
C VAL A 166 -15.46 -5.31 18.05
N LEU A 167 -16.21 -6.03 17.21
CA LEU A 167 -16.85 -5.44 16.03
C LEU A 167 -17.84 -4.33 16.41
N GLU A 168 -18.58 -4.48 17.50
CA GLU A 168 -19.48 -3.44 18.00
C GLU A 168 -18.73 -2.16 18.36
N ILE A 169 -17.57 -2.26 19.03
CA ILE A 169 -16.72 -1.11 19.32
C ILE A 169 -16.25 -0.45 18.01
N LEU A 170 -15.75 -1.24 17.06
CA LEU A 170 -15.25 -0.71 15.79
C LEU A 170 -16.34 0.06 15.02
N ILE A 171 -17.56 -0.47 14.98
CA ILE A 171 -18.71 0.18 14.35
C ILE A 171 -19.06 1.49 15.08
N LYS A 172 -19.04 1.50 16.42
CA LYS A 172 -19.31 2.71 17.23
C LYS A 172 -18.26 3.80 17.02
N GLU A 173 -17.01 3.43 16.80
CA GLU A 173 -15.94 4.38 16.42
C GLU A 173 -16.01 4.82 14.94
N GLY A 174 -17.00 4.33 14.19
CA GLY A 174 -17.18 4.70 12.78
C GLY A 174 -16.19 4.02 11.83
N LEU A 175 -15.59 2.90 12.24
CA LEU A 175 -14.64 2.14 11.43
C LEU A 175 -15.37 1.14 10.54
N ASP A 176 -15.10 1.20 9.24
CA ASP A 176 -15.64 0.26 8.27
C ASP A 176 -14.77 -1.00 8.22
N VAL A 177 -15.29 -2.14 8.69
CA VAL A 177 -14.51 -3.39 8.74
C VAL A 177 -14.50 -4.06 7.37
N VAL A 178 -13.30 -4.21 6.79
CA VAL A 178 -13.09 -4.79 5.46
C VAL A 178 -12.74 -6.27 5.53
N SER A 179 -11.95 -6.65 6.53
CA SER A 179 -11.49 -8.02 6.70
C SER A 179 -11.40 -8.38 8.18
N CYS A 180 -11.65 -9.65 8.49
CA CYS A 180 -11.52 -10.21 9.82
C CYS A 180 -10.98 -11.63 9.67
N LEU A 181 -9.84 -11.91 10.29
CA LEU A 181 -9.14 -13.18 10.23
C LEU A 181 -8.88 -13.67 11.65
N SER A 182 -9.33 -14.90 11.92
CA SER A 182 -9.12 -15.56 13.20
C SER A 182 -8.22 -16.76 12.96
N THR A 183 -7.08 -16.81 13.64
CA THR A 183 -6.15 -17.93 13.60
C THR A 183 -5.81 -18.37 15.01
N GLU A 184 -5.58 -19.67 15.18
CA GLU A 184 -5.10 -20.24 16.44
C GLU A 184 -3.63 -20.59 16.28
N VAL A 185 -2.79 -20.08 17.18
CA VAL A 185 -1.35 -20.31 17.19
C VAL A 185 -0.89 -20.52 18.62
N ASN A 186 -0.25 -21.66 18.93
CA ASN A 186 0.29 -21.98 20.25
C ASN A 186 -0.73 -21.83 21.40
N GLU A 187 -1.94 -22.37 21.22
CA GLU A 187 -3.04 -22.26 22.20
C GLU A 187 -3.48 -20.81 22.48
N LYS A 188 -3.12 -19.88 21.58
CA LYS A 188 -3.57 -18.48 21.59
C LYS A 188 -4.41 -18.20 20.37
N LEU A 189 -5.51 -17.51 20.60
CA LEU A 189 -6.26 -16.91 19.53
C LEU A 189 -5.50 -15.66 19.07
N LEU A 190 -5.37 -15.51 17.76
CA LEU A 190 -4.97 -14.29 17.09
C LEU A 190 -6.10 -13.83 16.17
N LEU A 191 -6.62 -12.64 16.45
CA LEU A 191 -7.66 -11.98 15.66
C LEU A 191 -7.05 -10.75 14.98
N THR A 192 -7.05 -10.74 13.65
CA THR A 192 -6.60 -9.62 12.83
C THR A 192 -7.78 -9.01 12.11
N ILE A 193 -8.00 -7.71 12.31
CA ILE A 193 -9.11 -6.97 11.70
C ILE A 193 -8.53 -5.82 10.88
N HIS A 194 -8.91 -5.73 9.61
CA HIS A 194 -8.61 -4.59 8.76
C HIS A 194 -9.83 -3.71 8.63
N THR A 195 -9.65 -2.43 8.88
CA THR A 195 -10.68 -1.42 8.73
C THR A 195 -10.26 -0.37 7.71
N LYS A 196 -11.24 0.20 7.02
CA LYS A 196 -11.07 1.32 6.11
C LYS A 196 -11.48 2.60 6.79
N VAL A 197 -10.66 3.63 6.62
CA VAL A 197 -10.89 4.96 7.21
C VAL A 197 -10.55 6.01 6.16
N SER A 198 -11.47 6.96 5.94
CA SER A 198 -11.23 8.05 4.98
C SER A 198 -10.22 9.09 5.50
N ASP A 199 -10.20 9.34 6.80
CA ASP A 199 -9.23 10.23 7.45
C ASP A 199 -8.89 9.75 8.87
N LEU A 200 -7.62 9.33 9.06
CA LEU A 200 -7.08 8.84 10.32
C LEU A 200 -6.95 9.95 11.39
N THR A 201 -6.97 11.23 11.01
CA THR A 201 -6.80 12.35 11.95
C THR A 201 -7.96 12.52 12.92
N TYR A 202 -9.13 11.95 12.61
CA TYR A 202 -10.31 11.99 13.46
C TYR A 202 -10.45 10.79 14.41
N ILE A 203 -9.55 9.80 14.32
CA ILE A 203 -9.62 8.60 15.16
C ILE A 203 -8.72 8.79 16.38
N ASP A 204 -9.32 8.68 17.56
CA ASP A 204 -8.58 8.52 18.80
C ASP A 204 -8.07 7.08 18.94
N LEU A 205 -6.85 6.83 18.44
CA LEU A 205 -6.20 5.53 18.53
C LEU A 205 -5.96 5.09 19.98
N SER A 206 -5.71 6.04 20.89
CA SER A 206 -5.50 5.75 22.30
C SER A 206 -6.81 5.31 22.96
N GLY A 207 -7.89 6.04 22.71
CA GLY A 207 -9.23 5.70 23.20
C GLY A 207 -9.71 4.36 22.66
N LEU A 208 -9.50 4.10 21.36
CA LEU A 208 -9.83 2.82 20.74
C LEU A 208 -9.03 1.66 21.37
N HIS A 209 -7.72 1.83 21.57
CA HIS A 209 -6.87 0.84 22.22
C HIS A 209 -7.35 0.51 23.64
N GLN A 210 -7.71 1.54 24.41
CA GLN A 210 -8.22 1.37 25.77
C GLN A 210 -9.54 0.58 25.79
N LYS A 211 -10.51 0.95 24.93
CA LYS A 211 -11.82 0.26 24.84
C LYS A 211 -11.67 -1.21 24.50
N LEU A 212 -10.80 -1.54 23.54
CA LEU A 212 -10.52 -2.92 23.16
C LEU A 212 -9.83 -3.71 24.28
N THR A 213 -8.90 -3.07 24.99
CA THR A 213 -8.20 -3.70 26.12
C THR A 213 -9.16 -3.98 27.28
N GLU A 214 -10.09 -3.07 27.58
CA GLU A 214 -11.09 -3.23 28.63
C GLU A 214 -12.04 -4.41 28.35
N VAL A 215 -12.46 -4.57 27.09
CA VAL A 215 -13.24 -5.74 26.66
C VAL A 215 -12.49 -7.03 26.93
N MET A 216 -11.20 -7.07 26.63
CA MET A 216 -10.38 -8.26 26.85
C MET A 216 -10.21 -8.63 28.33
N ILE A 217 -10.14 -7.64 29.22
CA ILE A 217 -10.07 -7.86 30.67
C ILE A 217 -11.43 -8.34 31.21
N SER A 218 -12.52 -7.73 30.74
CA SER A 218 -13.88 -8.04 31.20
C SER A 218 -14.30 -9.48 30.90
N THR A 219 -13.79 -10.05 29.81
CA THR A 219 -14.05 -11.44 29.41
C THR A 219 -13.12 -12.48 30.08
N SER A 220 -12.12 -12.07 30.87
CA SER A 220 -11.20 -13.01 31.54
C SER A 220 -11.60 -13.36 32.98
N THR A 221 -12.67 -12.75 33.52
CA THR A 221 -13.16 -13.09 34.87
C THR A 221 -14.02 -14.36 34.79
N PRO A 222 -13.67 -15.44 35.50
CA PRO A 222 -14.51 -16.64 35.52
C PRO A 222 -15.83 -16.29 36.22
N SER A 223 -16.94 -16.46 35.50
CA SER A 223 -18.26 -16.42 36.10
C SER A 223 -18.39 -17.60 37.07
N HIS A 224 -18.25 -17.32 38.37
CA HIS A 224 -18.67 -18.26 39.40
C HIS A 224 -20.19 -18.30 39.40
N HIS A 225 -20.76 -19.38 38.87
CA HIS A 225 -22.13 -19.80 39.13
C HIS A 225 -22.12 -21.18 39.77
#